data_AF-A0A620NC37-F1
#
_entry.id   AF-A0A620NC37-F1
#
_cell.length_a   1.000
_cell.length_b   1.000
_cell.length_c   1.000
_cell.angle_alpha   90.00
_cell.angle_beta   90.00
_cell.angle_gamma   90.00
#
_symmetry.space_group_name_H-M   'P 1'
#
loop_
_entity.id
_entity.type
_entity.pdbx_description
1 polymer ?
#
loop_
_entity_poly.entity_id
_entity_poly.type
_entity_poly.pdbx_seq_one_letter_code
_entity_poly.pdbx_strand_id
1 'polypeptide(L)' 'MKLEMYTLDGSVIVDSNLVTQFYPDYKSGGELTVIETISATGETFTVRVKHSFLQVTSALATAWSVDEKKAEGAAQ' A
#
# COMPACT_ATOMS: atom_id res chain seq x y z
N MET A 1 3.77 -7.57 4.27
CA MET A 1 4.86 -7.36 3.28
C MET A 1 5.07 -5.86 3.22
N LYS A 2 6.31 -5.35 3.26
CA LYS A 2 6.57 -3.92 3.48
C LYS A 2 6.94 -3.22 2.17
N LEU A 3 6.19 -2.19 1.83
CA LEU A 3 6.34 -1.37 0.63
C LEU A 3 6.76 0.03 1.04
N GLU A 4 7.95 0.46 0.61
CA GLU A 4 8.34 1.85 0.76
C GLU A 4 7.61 2.71 -0.27
N MET A 5 6.93 3.74 0.20
CA MET A 5 6.18 4.68 -0.62
C MET A 5 6.56 6.11 -0.27
N TYR A 6 6.57 7.00 -1.26
CA TYR A 6 6.90 8.40 -1.04
C TYR A 6 5.64 9.21 -0.73
N THR A 7 5.70 10.00 0.33
CA THR A 7 4.69 10.98 0.76
C THR A 7 5.21 12.40 0.52
N LEU A 8 4.41 13.40 0.89
CA LEU A 8 4.85 14.80 0.84
C LEU A 8 5.92 15.12 1.90
N ASP A 9 5.97 14.36 2.99
CA ASP A 9 6.87 14.58 4.13
C ASP A 9 8.16 13.73 4.07
N GLY A 10 8.19 12.71 3.20
CA GLY A 10 9.30 11.75 3.09
C GLY A 10 8.83 10.37 2.63
N SER A 11 9.67 9.34 2.76
CA SER A 11 9.24 7.96 2.52
C SER A 11 8.56 7.36 3.76
N VAL A 12 7.54 6.54 3.53
CA VAL A 12 6.81 5.79 4.54
C VAL A 12 6.80 4.32 4.15
N ILE A 13 6.93 3.44 5.13
CA ILE A 13 6.81 2.00 4.92
C ILE A 13 5.36 1.60 5.18
N VAL A 14 4.67 1.19 4.13
CA VAL A 14 3.31 0.67 4.17
C VAL A 14 3.36 -0.86 4.21
N ASP A 15 2.75 -1.48 5.21
CA ASP A 15 2.59 -2.93 5.18
C ASP A 15 1.36 -3.31 4.34
N SER A 16 1.59 -3.88 3.17
CA SER A 16 0.55 -4.26 2.22
C SER A 16 -0.40 -5.33 2.75
N ASN A 17 0.03 -6.13 3.74
CA ASN A 17 -0.85 -7.13 4.34
C ASN A 17 -1.88 -6.48 5.28
N LEU A 18 -1.62 -5.24 5.70
CA LEU A 18 -2.51 -4.46 6.56
C LEU A 18 -3.34 -3.46 5.75
N VAL A 19 -3.07 -3.31 4.46
CA VAL A 19 -3.85 -2.42 3.59
C VAL A 19 -5.24 -3.01 3.38
N THR A 20 -6.25 -2.23 3.74
CA THR A 20 -7.66 -2.61 3.57
C THR A 20 -8.27 -1.93 2.36
N GLN A 21 -7.85 -0.70 2.07
CA GLN A 21 -8.38 0.07 0.95
C GLN A 21 -7.35 1.10 0.48
N PHE A 22 -7.40 1.46 -0.80
CA PHE A 22 -6.65 2.60 -1.34
C PHE A 22 -7.46 3.27 -2.46
N TYR A 23 -7.33 4.59 -2.59
CA TYR A 23 -8.09 5.41 -3.54
C TYR A 23 -7.39 6.74 -3.83
N PRO A 24 -7.63 7.38 -4.99
CA PRO A 24 -7.07 8.70 -5.28
C PRO A 24 -7.66 9.76 -4.33
N ASP A 25 -6.82 10.66 -3.84
CA ASP A 25 -7.24 11.82 -3.06
C ASP A 25 -7.87 12.87 -3.97
N TYR A 26 -9.19 12.81 -4.10
CA TYR A 26 -9.96 13.76 -4.92
C TYR A 26 -9.81 15.21 -4.46
N LYS A 27 -9.51 15.44 -3.18
CA LYS A 27 -9.26 16.79 -2.63
C LYS A 27 -7.99 17.43 -3.21
N SER A 28 -6.97 16.62 -3.52
CA SER A 28 -5.74 17.05 -4.17
C SER A 28 -5.78 16.84 -5.69
N GLY A 29 -6.96 16.81 -6.31
CA GLY A 29 -7.09 16.62 -7.77
C GLY A 29 -6.69 15.22 -8.27
N GLY A 30 -6.55 14.24 -7.38
CA GLY A 30 -6.06 12.89 -7.73
C GLY A 30 -4.54 12.79 -7.86
N GLU A 31 -3.79 13.82 -7.47
CA GLU A 31 -2.32 13.80 -7.50
C GLU A 31 -1.70 12.95 -6.38
N LEU A 32 -2.44 12.75 -5.28
CA LEU A 32 -2.07 11.88 -4.17
C LEU A 32 -2.97 10.65 -4.14
N THR A 33 -2.44 9.55 -3.62
CA THR A 33 -3.23 8.35 -3.33
C THR A 33 -3.31 8.15 -1.83
N VAL A 34 -4.52 7.91 -1.33
CA VAL A 34 -4.80 7.56 0.05
C VAL A 34 -4.74 6.05 0.20
N ILE A 35 -4.03 5.58 1.21
CA ILE A 35 -3.96 4.17 1.58
C ILE A 35 -4.43 4.05 3.01
N GLU A 36 -5.45 3.23 3.21
CA GLU A 36 -6.00 2.88 4.51
C GLU A 36 -5.47 1.51 4.91
N THR A 37 -4.92 1.46 6.12
CA THR A 37 -4.37 0.26 6.72
C THR A 37 -5.00 0.04 8.10
N ILE A 38 -5.16 -1.21 8.50
CA ILE A 38 -5.61 -1.56 9.86
C ILE A 38 -4.45 -2.24 10.58
N SER A 39 -4.04 -1.69 11.72
CA SER A 39 -3.01 -2.31 12.54
C SER A 39 -3.49 -3.64 13.15
N ALA A 40 -2.56 -4.45 13.63
CA ALA A 40 -2.88 -5.65 14.40
C ALA A 40 -3.69 -5.35 15.68
N THR A 41 -3.66 -4.10 16.18
CA THR A 41 -4.46 -3.63 17.31
C THR A 41 -5.88 -3.19 16.92
N GLY A 42 -6.21 -3.17 15.63
CA GLY A 42 -7.52 -2.76 15.10
C GLY A 42 -7.64 -1.24 14.87
N GLU A 43 -6.54 -0.49 14.95
CA GLU A 43 -6.53 0.95 14.67
C GLU A 43 -6.38 1.20 13.17
N THR A 44 -7.22 2.06 12.62
CA THR A 44 -7.15 2.46 11.22
C THR A 44 -6.12 3.57 11.05
N PHE A 45 -5.10 3.32 10.22
CA PHE A 45 -4.10 4.29 9.82
C PHE A 45 -4.29 4.65 8.36
N THR A 46 -4.39 5.94 8.10
CA THR A 46 -4.52 6.48 6.74
C THR A 46 -3.23 7.20 6.36
N VAL A 47 -2.63 6.83 5.25
CA VAL A 47 -1.42 7.47 4.71
C VAL A 47 -1.68 8.02 3.32
N ARG A 48 -1.14 9.21 3.04
CA ARG A 48 -1.25 9.86 1.73
C ARG A 48 0.11 9.83 1.05
N VAL A 49 0.17 9.18 -0.10
CA VAL A 49 1.40 9.00 -0.87
C VAL A 49 1.35 9.83 -2.15
N LYS A 50 2.49 10.36 -2.59
CA LYS A 50 2.66 11.17 -3.81
C LYS A 50 2.76 10.31 -5.08
N HIS A 51 2.33 9.06 -5.00
CA HIS A 51 2.28 8.15 -6.12
C HIS A 51 0.93 8.27 -6.81
N SER A 52 0.94 8.20 -8.14
CA SER A 52 -0.30 8.03 -8.92
C SER A 52 -1.00 6.75 -8.49
N PHE A 53 -2.33 6.75 -8.55
CA PHE A 53 -3.15 5.59 -8.24
C PHE A 53 -2.67 4.32 -8.96
N LEU A 54 -2.26 4.42 -10.23
CA LEU A 54 -1.74 3.29 -11.01
C LEU A 54 -0.41 2.74 -10.47
N GLN A 55 0.44 3.59 -9.91
CA GLN A 55 1.68 3.13 -9.30
C GLN A 55 1.40 2.41 -7.97
N VAL A 56 0.45 2.93 -7.18
CA VAL A 56 0.02 2.28 -5.94
C VAL A 56 -0.64 0.93 -6.24
N THR A 57 -1.57 0.86 -7.19
CA THR A 57 -2.21 -0.40 -7.59
C THR A 57 -1.18 -1.42 -8.08
N SER A 58 -0.23 -0.99 -8.92
CA SER A 58 0.80 -1.87 -9.47
C SER A 58 1.77 -2.36 -8.40
N ALA A 59 2.16 -1.49 -7.46
CA ALA A 59 2.99 -1.85 -6.33
C ALA A 59 2.29 -2.87 -5.40
N LEU A 60 1.03 -2.63 -5.04
CA LEU A 60 0.24 -3.56 -4.24
C LEU A 60 0.00 -4.89 -4.95
N ALA A 61 -0.33 -4.87 -6.25
CA ALA A 61 -0.51 -6.09 -7.03
C ALA A 61 0.79 -6.90 -7.11
N THR A 62 1.92 -6.23 -7.33
CA THR A 62 3.24 -6.89 -7.33
C THR A 62 3.56 -7.48 -5.95
N ALA A 63 3.28 -6.75 -4.87
CA ALA A 63 3.48 -7.25 -3.52
C ALA A 63 2.61 -8.49 -3.24
N TRP A 64 1.35 -8.48 -3.68
CA TRP A 64 0.47 -9.64 -3.57
C TRP A 64 0.99 -10.85 -4.35
N SER A 65 1.39 -10.67 -5.61
CA SER A 65 1.90 -11.76 -6.45
C SER A 65 3.21 -12.36 -5.95
N VAL A 66 4.05 -11.59 -5.26
CA VAL A 66 5.28 -12.11 -4.64
C VAL A 66 4.95 -12.97 -3.41
N ASP A 67 3.89 -12.64 -2.66
CA ASP A 67 3.41 -13.47 -1.54
C ASP A 67 2.90 -14.83 -2.05
N GLU A 68 2.13 -14.85 -3.14
CA GLU A 68 1.69 -16.09 -3.81
C GLU A 68 2.89 -16.97 -4.21
N LYS A 69 3.92 -16.39 -4.82
CA LYS A 69 5.12 -17.13 -5.22
C LYS A 69 5.95 -17.64 -4.03
N LYS A 70 5.89 -16.97 -2.88
CA LYS A 70 6.56 -17.39 -1.65
C LYS A 70 5.76 -18.46 -0.89
N ALA A 71 4.44 -18.43 -0.95
CA ALA A 71 3.56 -19.45 -0.39
C ALA A 71 3.66 -20.79 -1.18
N GLU A 72 3.82 -20.73 -2.50
CA GLU A 72 4.07 -21.93 -3.33
C GLU A 72 5.46 -22.55 -3.10
N GLY A 73 6.48 -21.75 -2.77
CA GLY A 73 7.84 -22.21 -2.52
C GLY A 73 8.10 -22.88 -1.15
N ALA A 74 7.12 -22.86 -0.23
CA ALA A 74 7.24 -23.47 1.09
C ALA A 74 6.55 -24.85 1.19
N ALA A 75 5.97 -25.36 0.10
CA ALA A 75 5.25 -26.63 0.03
C ALA A 75 5.99 -27.74 -0.75
N GLN A 76 7.29 -27.59 -1.02
CA GLN A 76 8.12 -28.62 -1.68
C GLN A 76 9.21 -29.15 -0.75
#